data_AF-A0A9X6XCB0-F1
#
_entry.id   AF-A0A9X6XCB0-F1
#
_cell.length_a   1.000
_cell.length_b   1.000
_cell.length_c   1.000
_cell.angle_alpha   90.00
_cell.angle_beta   90.00
_cell.angle_gamma   90.00
#
_symmetry.space_group_name_H-M   'P 1'
#
loop_
_entity.id
_entity.type
_entity.pdbx_description
1 polymer ?
#
loop_
_entity_poly.entity_id
_entity_poly.type
_entity_poly.pdbx_seq_one_letter_code
_entity_poly.pdbx_strand_id
1 'polypeptide(L)'
;MDGYKKRTLQKMESIEKSTTKLLSLPLNDIKIADIAKLANVSQVSIYNYYGSKEALLKATIIRLMDQQYEETKQMLSSDIPFKEKIKELFIRKKNGLDIINLEMFTALMKKDPELQELVLDFTMNKSFKLLISLIDEGRSLGLVRNEVQNKTLLIYIQVLSQAFLNMDQTTSQYIQQKEVVDEIMNIFLYGLLKQED
;
A
#
# COMPACT_ATOMS: atom_id res chain seq x y z
N MET A 1 -23.10 -20.15 -5.57
CA MET A 1 -22.18 -20.19 -4.41
C MET A 1 -22.99 -20.59 -3.18
N ASP A 2 -22.60 -21.63 -2.44
CA ASP A 2 -23.32 -22.13 -1.26
C ASP A 2 -23.47 -21.03 -0.19
N GLY A 3 -24.64 -20.94 0.45
CA GLY A 3 -24.96 -19.96 1.49
C GLY A 3 -24.09 -20.10 2.73
N TYR A 4 -23.51 -21.27 2.99
CA TYR A 4 -22.47 -21.44 4.00
C TYR A 4 -21.18 -20.70 3.60
N LYS A 5 -20.67 -20.94 2.39
CA LYS A 5 -19.46 -20.29 1.86
C LYS A 5 -19.61 -18.76 1.84
N LYS A 6 -20.78 -18.23 1.47
CA LYS A 6 -21.05 -16.78 1.48
C LYS A 6 -20.94 -16.19 2.89
N ARG A 7 -21.52 -16.82 3.90
CA ARG A 7 -21.46 -16.36 5.30
C ARG A 7 -20.04 -16.40 5.86
N THR A 8 -19.26 -17.41 5.50
CA THR A 8 -17.85 -17.51 5.89
C THR A 8 -17.03 -16.36 5.31
N LEU A 9 -17.17 -16.07 4.01
CA LEU A 9 -16.44 -14.96 3.38
C LEU A 9 -16.80 -13.61 3.99
N GLN A 10 -18.08 -13.37 4.31
CA GLN A 10 -18.52 -12.13 4.97
C GLN A 10 -17.91 -11.98 6.38
N LYS A 11 -17.78 -13.08 7.13
CA LYS A 11 -17.10 -13.05 8.44
C LYS A 11 -15.61 -12.74 8.30
N MET A 12 -14.93 -13.40 7.36
CA MET A 12 -13.51 -13.14 7.08
C MET A 12 -13.29 -11.68 6.67
N GLU A 13 -14.12 -11.14 5.78
CA GLU A 13 -14.07 -9.73 5.39
C GLU A 13 -14.28 -8.78 6.58
N SER A 14 -15.23 -9.08 7.47
CA SER A 14 -15.44 -8.29 8.68
C SER A 14 -14.24 -8.35 9.63
N ILE A 15 -13.57 -9.50 9.75
CA ILE A 15 -12.37 -9.66 10.58
C ILE A 15 -11.21 -8.87 9.99
N GLU A 16 -10.96 -8.99 8.68
CA GLU A 16 -9.88 -8.26 7.99
C GLU A 16 -10.11 -6.74 8.07
N LYS A 17 -11.34 -6.26 7.82
CA LYS A 17 -11.68 -4.83 7.94
C LYS A 17 -11.48 -4.29 9.36
N SER A 18 -11.80 -5.08 10.38
CA SER A 18 -11.52 -4.71 11.77
C SER A 18 -10.03 -4.70 12.08
N THR A 19 -9.27 -5.66 11.53
CA THR A 19 -7.82 -5.73 11.67
C THR A 19 -7.11 -4.53 11.06
N THR A 20 -7.61 -3.98 9.93
CA THR A 20 -7.04 -2.77 9.29
C THR A 20 -6.91 -1.60 10.28
N LYS A 21 -7.83 -1.46 11.24
CA LYS A 21 -7.82 -0.38 12.24
C LYS A 21 -6.66 -0.46 13.23
N LEU A 22 -5.98 -1.61 13.30
CA LEU A 22 -4.87 -1.87 14.21
C LEU A 22 -3.52 -1.91 13.49
N LEU A 23 -3.49 -1.82 12.15
CA LEU A 23 -2.25 -1.96 11.37
C LEU A 23 -1.26 -0.80 11.57
N SER A 24 -1.71 0.34 12.12
CA SER A 24 -0.85 1.46 12.50
C SER A 24 -0.09 1.21 13.81
N LEU A 25 -0.42 0.15 14.54
CA LEU A 25 0.27 -0.24 15.77
C LEU A 25 1.52 -1.09 15.46
N PRO A 26 2.53 -1.08 16.36
CA PRO A 26 3.62 -2.06 16.31
C PRO A 26 3.11 -3.51 16.36
N LEU A 27 3.83 -4.44 15.73
CA LEU A 27 3.40 -5.85 15.60
C LEU A 27 3.06 -6.52 16.93
N ASN A 28 3.79 -6.18 18.00
CA ASN A 28 3.61 -6.75 19.33
C ASN A 28 2.35 -6.23 20.04
N ASP A 29 1.85 -5.06 19.64
CA ASP A 29 0.66 -4.43 20.22
C ASP A 29 -0.63 -4.89 19.54
N ILE A 30 -0.53 -5.49 18.35
CA ILE A 30 -1.68 -6.11 17.69
C ILE A 30 -1.99 -7.46 18.35
N LYS A 31 -3.10 -7.51 19.10
CA LYS A 31 -3.56 -8.71 19.81
C LYS A 31 -4.82 -9.31 19.15
N ILE A 32 -4.86 -10.64 19.05
CA ILE A 32 -6.03 -11.38 18.55
C ILE A 32 -7.29 -11.07 19.37
N ALA A 33 -7.16 -10.86 20.68
CA ALA A 33 -8.27 -10.48 21.55
C ALA A 33 -8.94 -9.16 21.12
N ASP A 34 -8.14 -8.15 20.75
CA ASP A 34 -8.64 -6.84 20.33
C ASP A 34 -9.31 -6.93 18.96
N ILE A 35 -8.73 -7.70 18.03
CA ILE A 35 -9.34 -7.97 16.71
C ILE A 35 -10.68 -8.69 16.88
N ALA A 36 -10.73 -9.74 17.70
CA ALA A 36 -11.94 -10.52 17.97
C ALA A 36 -13.05 -9.63 18.52
N LYS A 37 -12.71 -8.74 19.46
CA LYS A 37 -13.63 -7.75 20.02
C LYS A 37 -14.14 -6.76 18.96
N LEU A 38 -13.26 -6.20 18.14
CA LEU A 38 -13.62 -5.26 17.07
C LEU A 38 -14.48 -5.90 15.99
N ALA A 39 -14.22 -7.16 15.65
CA ALA A 39 -14.97 -7.92 14.64
C ALA A 39 -16.22 -8.61 15.19
N ASN A 40 -16.48 -8.53 16.50
CA ASN A 40 -17.57 -9.23 17.18
C ASN A 40 -17.58 -10.75 16.90
N VAL A 41 -16.40 -11.38 17.04
CA VAL A 41 -16.21 -12.84 16.88
C VAL A 41 -15.42 -13.40 18.07
N SER A 42 -15.39 -14.72 18.23
CA SER A 42 -14.49 -15.36 19.19
C SER A 42 -13.05 -15.40 18.65
N GLN A 43 -12.06 -15.37 19.53
CA GLN A 43 -10.65 -15.60 19.14
C GLN A 43 -10.48 -16.94 18.41
N VAL A 44 -11.19 -17.97 18.87
CA VAL A 44 -11.22 -19.30 18.23
C VAL A 44 -11.68 -19.20 16.77
N SER A 45 -12.65 -18.35 16.44
CA SER A 45 -13.09 -18.16 15.05
C SER A 45 -11.97 -17.61 14.16
N ILE A 46 -11.17 -16.68 14.69
CA ILE A 46 -10.02 -16.13 13.95
C ILE A 46 -8.99 -17.24 13.69
N TYR A 47 -8.61 -18.01 14.72
CA TYR A 47 -7.70 -19.14 14.54
C TYR A 47 -8.26 -20.20 13.57
N ASN A 48 -9.56 -20.45 13.57
CA ASN A 48 -10.19 -21.38 12.63
C ASN A 48 -10.12 -20.90 11.18
N TYR A 49 -10.19 -19.59 10.92
CA TYR A 49 -10.14 -19.05 9.56
C TYR A 49 -8.72 -18.85 9.03
N TYR A 50 -7.79 -18.42 9.88
CA TYR A 50 -6.46 -17.98 9.46
C TYR A 50 -5.31 -18.83 10.00
N GLY A 51 -5.53 -19.63 11.06
CA GLY A 51 -4.49 -20.44 11.70
C GLY A 51 -3.52 -19.66 12.60
N SER A 52 -3.14 -18.43 12.24
CA SER A 52 -2.24 -17.59 13.03
C SER A 52 -2.57 -16.10 12.93
N LYS A 53 -1.95 -15.28 13.80
CA LYS A 53 -2.04 -13.81 13.73
C LYS A 53 -1.38 -13.30 12.45
N GLU A 54 -0.23 -13.86 12.09
CA GLU A 54 0.56 -13.48 10.93
C GLU A 54 -0.20 -13.74 9.63
N ALA A 55 -0.90 -14.88 9.52
CA ALA A 55 -1.72 -15.21 8.37
C ALA A 55 -2.93 -14.25 8.22
N LEU A 56 -3.56 -13.85 9.33
CA LEU A 56 -4.60 -12.83 9.31
C LEU A 56 -4.04 -11.46 8.88
N LEU A 57 -2.88 -11.05 9.41
CA LEU A 57 -2.24 -9.80 9.02
C LEU A 57 -1.88 -9.79 7.53
N LYS A 58 -1.31 -10.89 7.02
CA LYS A 58 -1.06 -11.11 5.59
C LYS A 58 -2.32 -10.90 4.75
N ALA A 59 -3.40 -11.62 5.07
CA ALA A 59 -4.67 -11.51 4.34
C ALA A 59 -5.25 -10.07 4.41
N THR A 60 -5.16 -9.43 5.57
CA THR A 60 -5.63 -8.06 5.78
C THR A 60 -4.84 -7.05 4.93
N ILE A 61 -3.51 -7.19 4.88
CA ILE A 61 -2.64 -6.33 4.07
C ILE A 61 -2.96 -6.48 2.58
N ILE A 62 -3.12 -7.72 2.09
CA ILE A 62 -3.46 -7.98 0.69
C ILE A 62 -4.81 -7.33 0.33
N ARG A 63 -5.83 -7.51 1.17
CA ARG A 63 -7.14 -6.86 0.95
C ARG A 63 -7.01 -5.34 0.94
N LEU A 64 -6.27 -4.77 1.89
CA LEU A 64 -6.05 -3.33 1.94
C LEU A 64 -5.37 -2.83 0.66
N MET A 65 -4.36 -3.53 0.16
CA MET A 65 -3.69 -3.19 -1.10
C MET A 65 -4.65 -3.20 -2.29
N ASP A 66 -5.45 -4.27 -2.44
CA ASP A 66 -6.45 -4.37 -3.50
C ASP A 66 -7.52 -3.27 -3.41
N GLN A 67 -7.98 -2.94 -2.19
CA GLN A 67 -8.91 -1.83 -1.98
C GLN A 67 -8.29 -0.49 -2.41
N GLN A 68 -7.08 -0.18 -1.92
CA GLN A 68 -6.37 1.06 -2.29
C GLN A 68 -6.13 1.15 -3.79
N TYR A 69 -5.86 0.03 -4.46
CA TYR A 69 -5.71 -0.04 -5.91
C TYR A 69 -7.00 0.33 -6.64
N GLU A 70 -8.13 -0.28 -6.29
CA GLU A 70 -9.41 0.01 -6.96
C GLU A 70 -9.84 1.46 -6.73
N GLU A 71 -9.68 1.99 -5.51
CA GLU A 71 -9.97 3.40 -5.24
C GLU A 71 -9.07 4.35 -6.05
N THR A 72 -7.78 4.04 -6.15
CA THR A 72 -6.83 4.85 -6.93
C THR A 72 -7.17 4.77 -8.42
N LYS A 73 -7.48 3.57 -8.92
CA LYS A 73 -7.88 3.37 -10.32
C LYS A 73 -9.14 4.15 -10.66
N GLN A 74 -10.16 4.13 -9.80
CA GLN A 74 -11.38 4.92 -9.98
C GLN A 74 -11.08 6.42 -9.99
N MET A 75 -10.26 6.91 -9.05
CA MET A 75 -9.86 8.31 -8.99
C MET A 75 -9.12 8.76 -10.26
N LEU A 76 -8.14 7.98 -10.73
CA LEU A 76 -7.38 8.31 -11.94
C LEU A 76 -8.22 8.25 -13.21
N SER A 77 -9.30 7.46 -13.22
CA SER A 77 -10.24 7.36 -14.34
C SER A 77 -11.32 8.46 -14.34
N SER A 78 -11.34 9.33 -13.33
CA SER A 78 -12.30 10.43 -13.25
C SER A 78 -11.88 11.64 -14.10
N ASP A 79 -12.83 12.53 -14.37
CA ASP A 79 -12.65 13.72 -15.22
C ASP A 79 -11.95 14.90 -14.51
N ILE A 80 -11.35 14.67 -13.33
CA ILE A 80 -10.62 15.73 -12.62
C ILE A 80 -9.34 16.12 -13.39
N PRO A 81 -8.88 17.39 -13.30
CA PRO A 81 -7.68 17.84 -14.00
C PRO A 81 -6.44 17.02 -13.64
N PHE A 82 -5.52 16.84 -14.59
CA PHE A 82 -4.27 16.07 -14.39
C PHE A 82 -3.50 16.48 -13.13
N LYS A 83 -3.35 17.79 -12.88
CA LYS A 83 -2.66 18.30 -11.69
C LYS A 83 -3.37 17.88 -10.38
N GLU A 84 -4.70 17.81 -10.39
CA GLU A 84 -5.47 17.32 -9.25
C GLU A 84 -5.33 15.79 -9.10
N LYS A 85 -5.30 15.01 -10.19
CA LYS A 85 -5.00 13.56 -10.10
C LYS A 85 -3.67 13.29 -9.40
N ILE A 86 -2.64 14.07 -9.76
CA ILE A 86 -1.31 13.99 -9.17
C ILE A 86 -1.34 14.34 -7.68
N LYS A 87 -2.00 15.44 -7.31
CA LYS A 87 -2.18 15.87 -5.91
C LYS A 87 -2.93 14.83 -5.08
N GLU A 88 -4.04 14.29 -5.59
CA GLU A 88 -4.82 13.25 -4.93
C GLU A 88 -4.00 11.95 -4.78
N LEU A 89 -3.21 11.58 -5.79
CA LEU A 89 -2.29 10.45 -5.68
C LEU A 89 -1.27 10.65 -4.56
N PHE A 90 -0.70 11.86 -4.40
CA PHE A 90 0.20 12.15 -3.28
C PHE A 90 -0.48 12.03 -1.93
N ILE A 91 -1.63 12.66 -1.77
CA ILE A 91 -2.39 12.63 -0.51
C ILE A 91 -2.70 11.17 -0.13
N ARG A 92 -3.10 10.35 -1.10
CA ARG A 92 -3.35 8.91 -0.88
C ARG A 92 -2.08 8.15 -0.47
N LYS A 93 -0.94 8.41 -1.11
CA LYS A 93 0.34 7.77 -0.75
C LYS A 93 0.80 8.16 0.65
N LYS A 94 0.66 9.45 1.00
CA LYS A 94 0.94 9.97 2.33
C LYS A 94 0.05 9.33 3.40
N ASN A 95 -1.27 9.36 3.19
CA ASN A 95 -2.24 8.81 4.13
C ASN A 95 -2.10 7.28 4.29
N GLY A 96 -1.59 6.58 3.27
CA GLY A 96 -1.28 5.16 3.36
C GLY A 96 -0.33 4.83 4.52
N LEU A 97 0.60 5.73 4.84
CA LEU A 97 1.57 5.57 5.93
C LEU A 97 0.98 5.86 7.32
N ASP A 98 -0.18 6.51 7.39
CA ASP A 98 -0.95 6.64 8.63
C ASP A 98 -1.76 5.36 8.93
N ILE A 99 -2.09 4.57 7.89
CA ILE A 99 -2.89 3.35 8.02
C ILE A 99 -2.03 2.17 8.47
N ILE A 100 -0.75 2.12 8.07
CA ILE A 100 0.13 0.98 8.31
C ILE A 100 1.44 1.40 8.96
N ASN A 101 1.81 0.72 10.04
CA ASN A 101 3.12 0.85 10.67
C ASN A 101 4.19 0.24 9.76
N LEU A 102 5.17 1.04 9.35
CA LEU A 102 6.17 0.63 8.36
C LEU A 102 7.14 -0.42 8.91
N GLU A 103 7.51 -0.30 10.18
CA GLU A 103 8.36 -1.26 10.86
C GLU A 103 7.69 -2.63 10.90
N MET A 104 6.42 -2.68 11.33
CA MET A 104 5.61 -3.89 11.34
C MET A 104 5.48 -4.48 9.93
N PHE A 105 5.17 -3.66 8.91
CA PHE A 105 5.01 -4.12 7.54
C PHE A 105 6.28 -4.76 7.02
N THR A 106 7.42 -4.07 7.09
CA THR A 106 8.71 -4.58 6.63
C THR A 106 9.16 -5.81 7.43
N ALA A 107 8.87 -5.88 8.73
CA ALA A 107 9.14 -7.06 9.55
C ALA A 107 8.33 -8.30 9.12
N LEU A 108 7.06 -8.12 8.73
CA LEU A 108 6.25 -9.21 8.18
C LEU A 108 6.81 -9.68 6.83
N MET A 109 7.16 -8.75 5.94
CA MET A 109 7.76 -9.05 4.63
C MET A 109 9.05 -9.86 4.74
N LYS A 110 9.94 -9.49 5.68
CA LYS A 110 11.21 -10.20 5.90
C LYS A 110 11.03 -11.62 6.43
N LYS A 111 9.89 -11.91 7.08
CA LYS A 111 9.58 -13.23 7.66
C LYS A 111 8.75 -14.12 6.75
N ASP A 112 8.08 -13.54 5.74
CA ASP A 112 7.18 -14.25 4.84
C ASP A 112 7.57 -13.97 3.37
N PRO A 113 8.40 -14.83 2.75
CA PRO A 113 8.81 -14.69 1.36
C PRO A 113 7.65 -14.71 0.37
N GLU A 114 6.57 -15.44 0.66
CA GLU A 114 5.39 -15.47 -0.22
C GLU A 114 4.66 -14.12 -0.18
N LEU A 115 4.51 -13.52 0.99
CA LEU A 115 3.99 -12.14 1.08
C LEU A 115 4.94 -11.15 0.38
N GLN A 116 6.25 -11.35 0.51
CA GLN A 116 7.24 -10.55 -0.21
C GLN A 116 7.03 -10.55 -1.72
N GLU A 117 6.90 -11.75 -2.29
CA GLU A 117 6.65 -11.96 -3.71
C GLU A 117 5.31 -11.34 -4.15
N LEU A 118 4.24 -11.54 -3.37
CA LEU A 118 2.92 -10.99 -3.68
C LEU A 118 2.91 -9.46 -3.73
N VAL A 119 3.59 -8.77 -2.81
CA VAL A 119 3.67 -7.31 -2.84
C VAL A 119 4.53 -6.81 -3.99
N LEU A 120 5.64 -7.49 -4.30
CA LEU A 120 6.48 -7.15 -5.44
C LEU A 120 5.71 -7.33 -6.76
N ASP A 121 5.02 -8.46 -6.93
CA ASP A 121 4.16 -8.71 -8.08
C ASP A 121 3.07 -7.64 -8.22
N PHE A 122 2.35 -7.35 -7.13
CA PHE A 122 1.34 -6.29 -7.11
C PHE A 122 1.92 -4.94 -7.52
N THR A 123 3.12 -4.61 -7.03
CA THR A 123 3.80 -3.34 -7.35
C THR A 123 4.12 -3.25 -8.84
N MET A 124 4.71 -4.30 -9.41
CA MET A 124 5.17 -4.31 -10.80
C MET A 124 4.05 -4.53 -11.82
N ASN A 125 3.09 -5.40 -11.51
CA ASN A 125 2.08 -5.85 -12.46
C ASN A 125 0.72 -5.15 -12.33
N LYS A 126 0.44 -4.50 -11.19
CA LYS A 126 -0.77 -3.68 -11.00
C LYS A 126 -0.45 -2.20 -10.81
N SER A 127 0.23 -1.83 -9.72
CA SER A 127 0.42 -0.42 -9.34
C SER A 127 1.22 0.37 -10.38
N PHE A 128 2.29 -0.22 -10.93
CA PHE A 128 3.10 0.42 -11.95
C PHE A 128 2.32 0.71 -13.24
N LYS A 129 1.39 -0.17 -13.65
CA LYS A 129 0.56 0.07 -14.85
C LYS A 129 -0.35 1.29 -14.69
N LEU A 130 -0.91 1.49 -13.49
CA LEU A 130 -1.69 2.69 -13.19
C LEU A 130 -0.83 3.95 -13.25
N LEU A 131 0.38 3.89 -12.68
CA LEU A 131 1.32 5.01 -12.71
C LEU A 131 1.72 5.36 -14.15
N ILE A 132 2.01 4.36 -14.99
CA ILE A 132 2.34 4.58 -16.40
C ILE A 132 1.17 5.20 -17.16
N SER A 133 -0.07 4.73 -16.93
CA SER A 133 -1.25 5.33 -17.57
C SER A 133 -1.36 6.83 -17.24
N LEU A 134 -1.12 7.22 -15.99
CA LEU A 134 -1.12 8.61 -15.58
C LEU A 134 0.04 9.38 -16.22
N ILE A 135 1.24 8.80 -16.26
CA ILE A 135 2.42 9.43 -16.88
C ILE A 135 2.19 9.66 -18.38
N ASP A 136 1.61 8.69 -19.08
CA ASP A 136 1.32 8.77 -20.51
C ASP A 136 0.22 9.82 -20.80
N GLU A 137 -0.81 9.93 -19.94
CA GLU A 137 -1.77 11.04 -19.97
C GLU A 137 -1.04 12.39 -19.83
N GLY A 138 -0.19 12.52 -18.83
CA GLY A 138 0.59 13.74 -18.59
C GLY A 138 1.51 14.11 -19.76
N ARG A 139 2.12 13.13 -20.42
CA ARG A 139 2.93 13.35 -21.64
C ARG A 139 2.09 13.85 -22.81
N SER A 140 0.92 13.26 -23.02
CA SER A 140 0.00 13.68 -24.09
C SER A 140 -0.48 15.13 -23.92
N LEU A 141 -0.56 15.59 -22.67
CA LEU A 141 -0.90 16.96 -22.29
C LEU A 141 0.31 17.91 -22.28
N GLY A 142 1.52 17.42 -22.53
CA GLY A 142 2.76 18.21 -22.42
C GLY A 142 3.14 18.59 -20.98
N LEU A 143 2.53 17.96 -19.97
CA LEU A 143 2.75 18.21 -18.54
C LEU A 143 3.81 17.29 -17.93
N VAL A 144 4.18 16.22 -18.63
CA VAL A 144 5.23 15.29 -18.22
C VAL A 144 6.27 15.17 -19.33
N ARG A 145 7.55 15.20 -18.93
CA ARG A 145 8.69 15.12 -19.83
C ARG A 145 8.71 13.82 -20.65
N ASN A 146 9.01 13.92 -21.94
CA ASN A 146 8.95 12.79 -22.88
C ASN A 146 10.27 12.00 -22.97
N GLU A 147 11.36 12.55 -22.43
CA GLU A 147 12.72 12.03 -22.54
C GLU A 147 12.93 10.77 -21.69
N VAL A 148 12.16 10.61 -20.62
CA VAL A 148 12.26 9.45 -19.73
C VAL A 148 11.34 8.34 -20.23
N GLN A 149 11.90 7.20 -20.62
CA GLN A 149 11.12 6.06 -21.11
C GLN A 149 10.42 5.28 -19.98
N ASN A 150 9.31 4.62 -20.30
CA ASN A 150 8.55 3.79 -19.35
C ASN A 150 9.41 2.65 -18.74
N LYS A 151 10.33 2.07 -19.51
CA LYS A 151 11.26 1.05 -19.00
C LYS A 151 12.20 1.61 -17.93
N THR A 152 12.68 2.85 -18.11
CA THR A 152 13.53 3.53 -17.12
C THR A 152 12.74 3.83 -15.85
N LEU A 153 11.49 4.28 -15.98
CA LEU A 153 10.60 4.48 -14.83
C LEU A 153 10.33 3.18 -14.07
N LEU A 154 10.16 2.06 -14.77
CA LEU A 154 9.99 0.74 -14.13
C LEU A 154 11.20 0.39 -13.27
N ILE A 155 12.40 0.52 -13.83
CA ILE A 155 13.65 0.24 -13.11
C ILE A 155 13.76 1.16 -11.89
N TYR A 156 13.43 2.45 -12.04
CA TYR A 156 13.46 3.40 -10.94
C TYR A 156 12.51 3.00 -9.79
N ILE A 157 11.26 2.65 -10.11
CA ILE A 157 10.29 2.15 -9.12
C ILE A 157 10.75 0.83 -8.51
N GLN A 158 11.38 -0.06 -9.27
CA GLN A 158 11.92 -1.31 -8.77
C GLN A 158 13.03 -1.10 -7.74
N VAL A 159 13.96 -0.18 -8.00
CA VAL A 159 15.03 0.19 -7.05
C VAL A 159 14.42 0.73 -5.76
N LEU A 160 13.46 1.66 -5.85
CA LEU A 160 12.78 2.20 -4.67
C LEU A 160 12.02 1.11 -3.90
N SER A 161 11.33 0.21 -4.60
CA SER A 161 10.59 -0.89 -3.97
C SER A 161 11.52 -1.84 -3.22
N GLN A 162 12.68 -2.16 -3.81
CA GLN A 162 13.68 -3.01 -3.16
C GLN A 162 14.30 -2.32 -1.94
N ALA A 163 14.63 -1.03 -2.04
CA ALA A 163 15.12 -0.26 -0.90
C ALA A 163 14.09 -0.24 0.24
N PHE A 164 12.81 -0.04 -0.10
CA PHE A 164 11.72 -0.01 0.87
C PHE A 164 11.54 -1.37 1.58
N LEU A 165 11.58 -2.49 0.86
CA LEU A 165 11.41 -3.82 1.46
C LEU A 165 12.58 -4.21 2.38
N ASN A 166 13.77 -3.72 2.08
CA ASN A 166 14.99 -4.10 2.80
C ASN A 166 15.42 -3.07 3.86
N MET A 167 14.67 -1.99 4.05
CA MET A 167 15.01 -0.94 5.01
C MET A 167 15.12 -1.47 6.45
N ASP A 168 15.98 -0.85 7.26
CA ASP A 168 16.09 -1.15 8.68
C ASP A 168 15.03 -0.40 9.52
N GLN A 169 14.99 -0.69 10.82
CA GLN A 169 14.03 -0.07 11.73
C GLN A 169 14.18 1.45 11.77
N THR A 170 15.41 1.97 11.88
CA THR A 170 15.72 3.40 11.93
C THR A 170 15.19 4.12 10.68
N THR A 171 15.42 3.55 9.50
CA THR A 171 14.96 4.09 8.22
C THR A 171 13.43 4.06 8.15
N SER A 172 12.79 2.98 8.60
CA SER A 172 11.32 2.87 8.61
C SER A 172 10.66 3.93 9.51
N GLN A 173 11.25 4.19 10.69
CA GLN A 173 10.76 5.20 11.62
C GLN A 173 10.98 6.63 11.09
N TYR A 174 12.08 6.86 10.37
CA TYR A 174 12.33 8.14 9.71
C TYR A 174 11.32 8.40 8.59
N ILE A 175 11.07 7.43 7.70
CA ILE A 175 10.09 7.58 6.61
C ILE A 175 8.66 7.76 7.13
N GLN A 176 8.32 7.18 8.28
CA GLN A 176 6.98 7.31 8.87
C GLN A 176 6.70 8.74 9.40
N GLN A 177 7.68 9.64 9.43
CA GLN A 177 7.47 11.06 9.70
C GLN A 177 6.79 11.72 8.49
N LYS A 178 5.72 12.49 8.73
CA LYS A 178 4.85 13.00 7.67
C LYS A 178 5.58 13.90 6.67
N GLU A 179 6.59 14.63 7.14
CA GLU A 179 7.40 15.56 6.36
C GLU A 179 8.33 14.82 5.39
N VAL A 180 8.90 13.70 5.83
CA VAL A 180 9.86 12.91 5.04
C VAL A 180 9.20 12.31 3.79
N VAL A 181 7.93 11.92 3.91
CA VAL A 181 7.15 11.40 2.78
C VAL A 181 6.95 12.48 1.72
N ASP A 182 6.64 13.71 2.14
CA ASP A 182 6.49 14.84 1.22
C ASP A 182 7.83 15.15 0.53
N GLU A 183 8.94 15.10 1.26
CA GLU A 183 10.28 15.26 0.68
C GLU A 183 10.61 14.19 -0.36
N ILE A 184 10.39 12.91 -0.05
CA ILE A 184 10.62 11.79 -0.98
C ILE A 184 9.75 11.94 -2.24
N MET A 185 8.48 12.30 -2.07
CA MET A 185 7.56 12.49 -3.19
C MET A 185 7.93 13.71 -4.06
N ASN A 186 8.39 14.80 -3.44
CA ASN A 186 8.90 15.97 -4.16
C ASN A 186 10.15 15.61 -4.96
N ILE A 187 11.10 14.86 -4.38
CA ILE A 187 12.30 14.40 -5.09
C ILE A 187 11.90 13.49 -6.26
N PHE A 188 10.93 12.59 -6.06
CA PHE A 188 10.45 11.70 -7.11
C PHE A 188 9.89 12.46 -8.32
N LEU A 189 9.16 13.55 -8.09
CA LEU A 189 8.60 14.37 -9.18
C LEU A 189 9.58 15.35 -9.80
N TYR A 190 10.25 16.12 -8.95
CA TYR A 190 10.93 17.35 -9.35
C TYR A 190 12.45 17.17 -9.40
N GLY A 191 12.98 16.09 -8.82
CA GLY A 191 14.41 15.88 -8.62
C GLY A 191 14.95 16.70 -7.44
N LEU A 192 16.28 16.82 -7.37
CA LEU A 192 16.98 17.52 -6.28
C LEU A 192 17.36 18.97 -6.60
N LEU A 193 17.48 19.31 -7.88
CA LEU A 193 17.84 20.65 -8.30
C LEU A 193 16.64 21.57 -8.17
N LYS A 194 16.88 22.83 -7.80
CA LYS A 194 15.84 23.87 -7.91
C LYS A 194 15.39 23.94 -9.37
N GLN A 195 14.08 23.90 -9.58
CA GLN A 195 13.54 24.25 -10.89
C GLN A 195 13.63 25.77 -11.00
N GLU A 196 14.37 26.27 -11.98
CA GLU A 196 14.32 27.68 -12.34
C GLU A 196 12.94 27.94 -12.98
N ASP A 197 12.28 29.03 -12.58
CA ASP A 197 11.01 29.47 -13.19
C ASP A 197 11.17 29.76 -14.69
#